data_AF-A0A7G6Z1A2-F1
#
_entry.id   AF-A0A7G6Z1A2-F1
#
_cell.length_a   1.000
_cell.length_b   1.000
_cell.length_c   1.000
_cell.angle_alpha   90.00
_cell.angle_beta   90.00
_cell.angle_gamma   90.00
#
_symmetry.space_group_name_H-M   'P 1'
#
loop_
_entity.id
_entity.type
_entity.pdbx_description
1 polymer ?
#
loop_
_entity_poly.entity_id
_entity_poly.type
_entity_poly.pdbx_seq_one_letter_code
_entity_poly.pdbx_strand_id
1 'polypeptide(L)'
;MTDMSLRLPTTRFRAVFALGTRRAASLPLPTTLGAPNLFAEWDDETEQSTLYVGFGTGQIHLDTAPTGIEHHFHDLSGDDTDVSPWNGDDTRQLLDWSSALLSDFHQLVPDLLDDVDDAAAWHDAGLTLWVCEVEEPTQLDLIEVDIEGELLTLPWLGAGHVEHDHVEESAHGALDHGVDDDREHPIALLWTAAADGTPDSPIAEAWLRPGTEQPVTRAVPGVDWAAVGMPADEVLSWLEGIYLNHHVLPDPAGTILTGVLERLGGIDGTD
;
A
#
# COMPACT_ATOMS: atom_id res chain seq x y z
N MET A 1 5.03 12.09 -18.88
CA MET A 1 5.84 12.29 -17.67
C MET A 1 5.12 13.35 -16.89
N THR A 2 4.39 12.91 -15.88
CA THR A 2 3.58 13.74 -14.99
C THR A 2 4.39 14.90 -14.42
N ASP A 3 3.78 16.09 -14.38
CA ASP A 3 4.39 17.28 -13.79
C ASP A 3 4.35 17.19 -12.27
N MET A 4 5.47 16.75 -11.69
CA MET A 4 5.65 16.62 -10.24
C MET A 4 5.55 17.97 -9.49
N SER A 5 5.53 19.11 -10.20
CA SER A 5 5.31 20.42 -9.55
C SER A 5 3.86 20.66 -9.11
N LEU A 6 2.92 19.82 -9.56
CA LEU A 6 1.52 19.82 -9.12
C LEU A 6 1.27 18.97 -7.87
N ARG A 7 2.33 18.38 -7.31
CA ARG A 7 2.23 17.59 -6.09
C ARG A 7 1.93 18.49 -4.90
N LEU A 8 0.93 18.11 -4.10
CA LEU A 8 0.73 18.71 -2.79
C LEU A 8 1.97 18.45 -1.91
N PRO A 9 2.30 19.38 -1.00
CA PRO A 9 3.45 19.19 -0.13
C PRO A 9 3.24 17.97 0.77
N THR A 10 4.30 17.18 0.97
CA THR A 10 4.34 16.18 2.04
C THR A 10 4.08 16.86 3.38
N THR A 11 3.17 16.31 4.16
CA THR A 11 2.74 16.81 5.46
C THR A 11 3.25 15.88 6.56
N ARG A 12 3.73 16.46 7.67
CA ARG A 12 4.03 15.66 8.85
C ARG A 12 2.77 15.53 9.70
N PHE A 13 2.34 14.30 9.94
CA PHE A 13 1.20 13.97 10.78
C PHE A 13 1.65 13.22 12.03
N ARG A 14 0.89 13.39 13.11
CA ARG A 14 1.11 12.72 14.38
C ARG A 14 -0.12 11.94 14.78
N ALA A 15 0.05 10.69 15.16
CA ALA A 15 -1.03 9.89 15.68
C ALA A 15 -0.58 9.23 16.99
N VAL A 16 -1.48 9.14 17.96
CA VAL A 16 -1.18 8.59 19.27
C VAL A 16 -2.11 7.41 19.53
N PHE A 17 -1.52 6.24 19.75
CA PHE A 17 -2.25 4.98 19.89
C PHE A 17 -1.99 4.32 21.25
N ALA A 18 -2.92 3.49 21.69
CA ALA A 18 -2.78 2.63 22.86
C ALA A 18 -2.30 1.23 22.46
N LEU A 19 -1.05 1.12 22.00
CA LEU A 19 -0.49 -0.13 21.44
C LEU A 19 -0.23 -1.24 22.45
N GLY A 20 -0.30 -0.94 23.75
CA GLY A 20 -0.12 -1.95 24.80
C GLY A 20 1.29 -2.55 24.84
N THR A 21 1.37 -3.88 24.98
CA THR A 21 2.65 -4.58 25.10
C THR A 21 3.24 -4.87 23.72
N ARG A 22 4.43 -4.34 23.45
CA ARG A 22 5.17 -4.53 22.20
C ARG A 22 6.23 -5.60 22.37
N ARG A 23 5.86 -6.88 22.20
CA ARG A 23 6.77 -8.03 22.35
C ARG A 23 7.83 -8.01 21.25
N ALA A 24 7.43 -7.72 20.01
CA ALA A 24 8.36 -7.67 18.88
C ALA A 24 9.51 -6.68 19.11
N ALA A 25 9.22 -5.49 19.64
CA ALA A 25 10.23 -4.47 19.99
C ALA A 25 11.30 -4.93 21.00
N SER A 26 11.10 -6.05 21.70
CA SER A 26 12.09 -6.61 22.63
C SER A 26 12.98 -7.69 22.01
N LEU A 27 12.68 -8.13 20.79
CA LEU A 27 13.39 -9.18 20.08
C LEU A 27 14.42 -8.58 19.11
N PRO A 28 15.56 -9.27 18.88
CA PRO A 28 16.57 -8.79 17.95
C PRO A 28 16.11 -8.95 16.50
N LEU A 29 16.38 -7.94 15.67
CA LEU A 29 16.25 -8.02 14.22
C LEU A 29 17.62 -8.24 13.54
N PRO A 30 17.67 -8.96 12.41
CA PRO A 30 18.88 -9.09 11.60
C PRO A 30 19.36 -7.75 11.03
N THR A 31 20.40 -7.17 11.64
CA THR A 31 21.01 -5.91 11.14
C THR A 31 21.65 -6.03 9.74
N THR A 32 21.93 -7.24 9.27
CA THR A 32 22.50 -7.55 7.96
C THR A 32 21.55 -7.28 6.80
N LEU A 33 20.24 -7.30 7.05
CA LEU A 33 19.20 -7.18 6.02
C LEU A 33 18.77 -5.73 5.76
N GLY A 34 19.14 -4.79 6.65
CA GLY A 34 18.67 -3.41 6.61
C GLY A 34 17.28 -3.26 7.24
N ALA A 35 16.61 -2.15 6.94
CA ALA A 35 15.24 -1.90 7.38
C ALA A 35 14.24 -2.71 6.54
N PRO A 36 13.26 -3.38 7.16
CA PRO A 36 12.19 -4.05 6.43
C PRO A 36 11.13 -3.06 5.93
N ASN A 37 10.47 -3.41 4.83
CA ASN A 37 9.15 -2.87 4.49
C ASN A 37 8.09 -3.73 5.17
N LEU A 38 7.10 -3.11 5.81
CA LEU A 38 6.05 -3.78 6.57
C LEU A 38 4.69 -3.49 5.96
N PHE A 39 3.89 -4.52 5.81
CA PHE A 39 2.48 -4.42 5.45
C PHE A 39 1.70 -5.46 6.24
N ALA A 40 0.50 -5.13 6.69
CA ALA A 40 -0.34 -6.03 7.44
C ALA A 40 -1.80 -5.84 7.07
N GLU A 41 -2.54 -6.94 7.10
CA GLU A 41 -3.95 -6.98 6.72
C GLU A 41 -4.75 -7.74 7.77
N TRP A 42 -6.04 -7.47 7.79
CA TRP A 42 -7.02 -8.14 8.61
C TRP A 42 -8.21 -8.52 7.74
N ASP A 43 -8.53 -9.81 7.71
CA ASP A 43 -9.71 -10.35 7.06
C ASP A 43 -10.84 -10.50 8.10
N ASP A 44 -11.83 -9.62 8.02
CA ASP A 44 -13.03 -9.64 8.88
C ASP A 44 -13.88 -10.91 8.70
N GLU A 45 -13.84 -11.57 7.54
CA GLU A 45 -14.63 -12.77 7.27
C GLU A 45 -14.04 -13.99 7.98
N THR A 46 -12.71 -14.11 7.95
CA THR A 46 -11.98 -15.25 8.52
C THR A 46 -11.39 -14.98 9.90
N GLU A 47 -11.43 -13.72 10.36
CA GLU A 47 -10.77 -13.23 11.57
C GLU A 47 -9.26 -13.56 11.55
N GLN A 48 -8.62 -13.43 10.39
CA GLN A 48 -7.20 -13.70 10.18
C GLN A 48 -6.41 -12.41 9.97
N SER A 49 -5.26 -12.31 10.64
CA SER A 49 -4.27 -11.29 10.34
C SER A 49 -3.15 -11.85 9.48
N THR A 50 -2.72 -11.08 8.51
CA THR A 50 -1.56 -11.36 7.66
C THR A 50 -0.50 -10.28 7.88
N LEU A 51 0.78 -10.68 7.88
CA LEU A 51 1.92 -9.77 7.98
C LEU A 51 2.94 -10.11 6.89
N TYR A 52 3.31 -9.11 6.13
CA TYR A 52 4.32 -9.14 5.10
C TYR A 52 5.54 -8.38 5.59
N VAL A 53 6.71 -9.04 5.58
CA VAL A 53 7.99 -8.42 5.96
C VAL A 53 8.96 -8.56 4.80
N GLY A 54 9.15 -7.47 4.08
CA GLY A 54 9.95 -7.41 2.86
C GLY A 54 11.33 -6.82 3.09
N PHE A 55 12.33 -7.38 2.42
CA PHE A 55 13.66 -6.82 2.27
C PHE A 55 14.05 -6.81 0.80
N GLY A 56 15.08 -6.04 0.43
CA GLY A 56 15.61 -6.06 -0.95
C GLY A 56 16.21 -7.41 -1.39
N THR A 57 16.14 -8.46 -0.55
CA THR A 57 16.69 -9.80 -0.80
C THR A 57 15.64 -10.92 -0.72
N GLY A 58 14.38 -10.61 -0.46
CA GLY A 58 13.30 -11.57 -0.30
C GLY A 58 12.28 -11.10 0.74
N GLN A 59 11.26 -11.90 0.99
CA GLN A 59 10.15 -11.56 1.90
C GLN A 59 9.75 -12.77 2.75
N ILE A 60 9.11 -12.52 3.88
CA ILE A 60 8.39 -13.53 4.65
C ILE A 60 6.94 -13.07 4.82
N HIS A 61 6.01 -13.96 4.50
CA HIS A 61 4.58 -13.76 4.73
C HIS A 61 4.17 -14.65 5.90
N LEU A 62 3.37 -14.09 6.80
CA LEU A 62 2.90 -14.78 8.00
C LEU A 62 1.39 -14.60 8.15
N ASP A 63 0.71 -15.69 8.48
CA ASP A 63 -0.73 -15.71 8.69
C ASP A 63 -1.05 -16.25 10.08
N THR A 64 -2.02 -15.62 10.75
CA THR A 64 -2.60 -16.22 11.94
C THR A 64 -3.47 -17.41 11.55
N ALA A 65 -3.23 -18.54 12.21
CA ALA A 65 -3.98 -19.76 12.04
C ALA A 65 -4.51 -20.26 13.41
N PRO A 66 -5.54 -21.12 13.45
CA PRO A 66 -6.08 -21.64 14.72
C PRO A 66 -5.06 -22.35 15.62
N THR A 67 -3.93 -22.80 15.05
CA THR A 67 -2.88 -23.53 15.77
C THR A 67 -1.61 -22.73 16.03
N GLY A 68 -1.54 -21.48 15.58
CA GLY A 68 -0.35 -20.64 15.72
C GLY A 68 -0.18 -19.67 14.56
N ILE A 69 1.06 -19.47 14.13
CA ILE A 69 1.39 -18.66 12.98
C ILE A 69 1.97 -19.57 11.90
N GLU A 70 1.40 -19.50 10.71
CA GLU A 70 1.92 -20.13 9.50
C GLU A 70 2.77 -19.09 8.75
N HIS A 71 3.75 -19.56 7.97
CA HIS A 71 4.60 -18.67 7.18
C HIS A 71 5.15 -19.37 5.95
N HIS A 72 5.46 -18.57 4.94
CA HIS A 72 6.24 -18.96 3.77
C HIS A 72 7.16 -17.80 3.37
N PHE A 73 8.08 -18.06 2.43
CA PHE A 73 9.06 -17.06 1.98
C PHE A 73 8.86 -16.75 0.51
N HIS A 74 9.21 -15.54 0.12
CA HIS A 74 9.39 -15.17 -1.28
C HIS A 74 10.87 -14.87 -1.54
N ASP A 75 11.37 -15.34 -2.67
CA ASP A 75 12.74 -15.05 -3.09
C ASP A 75 12.87 -13.65 -3.75
N LEU A 76 14.05 -13.36 -4.29
CA LEU A 76 14.33 -12.08 -4.98
C LEU A 76 13.44 -11.82 -6.21
N SER A 77 12.90 -12.87 -6.82
CA SER A 77 11.96 -12.79 -7.94
C SER A 77 10.52 -12.58 -7.48
N GLY A 78 10.24 -12.75 -6.18
CA GLY A 78 8.89 -12.77 -5.65
C GLY A 78 8.23 -14.16 -5.71
N ASP A 79 8.96 -15.21 -6.09
CA ASP A 79 8.40 -16.56 -6.16
C ASP A 79 8.31 -17.18 -4.76
N ASP A 80 7.18 -17.83 -4.45
CA ASP A 80 6.98 -18.60 -3.22
C ASP A 80 7.98 -19.76 -3.09
N THR A 81 8.52 -19.92 -1.89
CA THR A 81 9.50 -20.94 -1.55
C THR A 81 9.44 -21.35 -0.08
N ASP A 82 9.54 -22.67 0.16
CA ASP A 82 9.71 -23.24 1.49
C ASP A 82 11.10 -22.96 2.11
N VAL A 83 12.03 -22.45 1.31
CA VAL A 83 13.43 -22.24 1.72
C VAL A 83 13.71 -20.76 1.88
N SER A 84 14.03 -20.36 3.11
CA SER A 84 14.40 -18.98 3.42
C SER A 84 15.54 -18.48 2.51
N PRO A 85 15.41 -17.26 1.94
CA PRO A 85 16.45 -16.66 1.13
C PRO A 85 17.67 -16.19 1.95
N TRP A 86 17.57 -16.24 3.28
CA TRP A 86 18.60 -15.78 4.21
C TRP A 86 19.33 -16.93 4.90
N ASN A 87 20.40 -16.61 5.62
CA ASN A 87 21.11 -17.59 6.43
C ASN A 87 20.28 -17.98 7.66
N GLY A 88 20.51 -19.17 8.22
CA GLY A 88 19.68 -19.71 9.29
C GLY A 88 19.71 -18.96 10.64
N ASP A 89 20.68 -18.07 10.88
CA ASP A 89 20.69 -17.20 12.06
C ASP A 89 19.77 -16.00 11.86
N ASP A 90 19.81 -15.39 10.68
CA ASP A 90 18.94 -14.26 10.30
C ASP A 90 17.49 -14.74 10.14
N THR A 91 17.26 -15.87 9.46
CA THR A 91 15.93 -16.48 9.31
C THR A 91 15.25 -16.70 10.65
N ARG A 92 15.97 -17.24 11.65
CA ARG A 92 15.38 -17.53 12.96
C ARG A 92 15.01 -16.26 13.73
N GLN A 93 15.91 -15.28 13.74
CA GLN A 93 15.64 -13.99 14.39
C GLN A 93 14.46 -13.29 13.74
N LEU A 94 14.40 -13.30 12.41
CA LEU A 94 13.30 -12.73 11.65
C LEU A 94 11.97 -13.42 11.99
N LEU A 95 11.93 -14.76 12.00
CA LEU A 95 10.74 -15.53 12.36
C LEU A 95 10.26 -15.24 13.78
N ASP A 96 11.17 -15.21 14.75
CA ASP A 96 10.84 -14.93 16.14
C ASP A 96 10.24 -13.51 16.27
N TRP A 97 10.88 -12.52 15.63
CA TRP A 97 10.43 -11.13 15.64
C TRP A 97 9.11 -10.92 14.91
N SER A 98 8.97 -11.43 13.69
CA SER A 98 7.77 -11.22 12.85
C SER A 98 6.56 -11.97 13.41
N SER A 99 6.76 -13.15 14.00
CA SER A 99 5.70 -13.88 14.70
C SER A 99 5.20 -13.11 15.92
N ALA A 100 6.11 -12.48 16.67
CA ALA A 100 5.72 -11.62 17.78
C ALA A 100 4.99 -10.36 17.30
N LEU A 101 5.43 -9.76 16.19
CA LEU A 101 4.81 -8.58 15.60
C LEU A 101 3.39 -8.89 15.13
N LEU A 102 3.21 -9.96 14.35
CA LEU A 102 1.88 -10.40 13.90
C LEU A 102 0.97 -10.70 15.09
N SER A 103 1.50 -11.34 16.13
CA SER A 103 0.73 -11.60 17.35
C SER A 103 0.34 -10.34 18.13
N ASP A 104 1.17 -9.30 18.09
CA ASP A 104 0.88 -8.01 18.73
C ASP A 104 -0.18 -7.24 17.91
N PHE A 105 -0.04 -7.21 16.59
CA PHE A 105 -1.00 -6.62 15.66
C PHE A 105 -2.38 -7.29 15.76
N HIS A 106 -2.42 -8.63 15.69
CA HIS A 106 -3.65 -9.42 15.77
C HIS A 106 -4.45 -9.19 17.07
N GLN A 107 -3.78 -8.80 18.16
CA GLN A 107 -4.45 -8.49 19.43
C GLN A 107 -5.12 -7.11 19.45
N LEU A 108 -4.76 -6.22 18.53
CA LEU A 108 -5.23 -4.85 18.46
C LEU A 108 -6.33 -4.66 17.42
N VAL A 109 -6.39 -5.52 16.40
CA VAL A 109 -7.46 -5.50 15.40
C VAL A 109 -8.74 -6.19 15.92
N PRO A 110 -9.94 -5.74 15.51
CA PRO A 110 -10.19 -4.71 14.49
C PRO A 110 -10.07 -3.27 14.98
N ASP A 111 -10.15 -3.00 16.30
CA ASP A 111 -10.23 -1.64 16.87
C ASP A 111 -9.08 -0.72 16.40
N LEU A 112 -7.88 -1.26 16.21
CA LEU A 112 -6.74 -0.51 15.66
C LEU A 112 -6.99 0.04 14.25
N LEU A 113 -7.70 -0.70 13.40
CA LEU A 113 -7.96 -0.26 12.02
C LEU A 113 -8.97 0.88 12.01
N ASP A 114 -10.01 0.81 12.85
CA ASP A 114 -10.93 1.92 13.07
C ASP A 114 -10.18 3.18 13.55
N ASP A 115 -9.26 3.02 14.49
CA ASP A 115 -8.39 4.10 15.00
C ASP A 115 -7.48 4.69 13.90
N VAL A 116 -6.93 3.85 13.01
CA VAL A 116 -6.12 4.29 11.87
C VAL A 116 -6.97 5.08 10.86
N ASP A 117 -8.17 4.61 10.54
CA ASP A 117 -9.10 5.28 9.64
C ASP A 117 -9.55 6.63 10.19
N ASP A 118 -9.85 6.71 11.49
CA ASP A 118 -10.16 7.97 12.16
C ASP A 118 -8.97 8.95 12.13
N ALA A 119 -7.76 8.46 12.32
CA ALA A 119 -6.55 9.26 12.23
C ALA A 119 -6.31 9.80 10.80
N ALA A 120 -6.52 8.96 9.78
CA ALA A 120 -6.48 9.35 8.37
C ALA A 120 -7.55 10.41 8.03
N ALA A 121 -8.78 10.23 8.50
CA ALA A 121 -9.86 11.21 8.30
C ALA A 121 -9.53 12.58 8.94
N TRP A 122 -8.84 12.59 10.09
CA TRP A 122 -8.37 13.83 10.71
C TRP A 122 -7.27 14.51 9.90
N HIS A 123 -6.33 13.74 9.35
CA HIS A 123 -5.34 14.25 8.42
C HIS A 123 -6.01 14.92 7.21
N ASP A 124 -7.00 14.26 6.60
CA ASP A 124 -7.72 14.75 5.42
C ASP A 124 -8.56 16.00 5.72
N ALA A 125 -9.04 16.13 6.97
CA ALA A 125 -9.65 17.34 7.48
C ALA A 125 -8.64 18.49 7.71
N GLY A 126 -7.35 18.27 7.47
CA GLY A 126 -6.27 19.24 7.62
C GLY A 126 -5.75 19.38 9.05
N LEU A 127 -6.04 18.42 9.93
CA LEU A 127 -5.50 18.37 11.29
C LEU A 127 -4.11 17.73 11.28
N THR A 128 -3.34 17.95 12.35
CA THR A 128 -1.92 17.53 12.43
C THR A 128 -1.62 16.57 13.57
N LEU A 129 -2.64 16.26 14.39
CA LEU A 129 -2.53 15.37 15.53
C LEU A 129 -3.87 14.69 15.75
N TRP A 130 -3.86 13.37 15.81
CA TRP A 130 -4.96 12.54 16.30
C TRP A 130 -4.51 11.76 17.55
N VAL A 131 -5.44 11.47 18.45
CA VAL A 131 -5.19 10.72 19.70
C VAL A 131 -6.35 9.76 19.93
N CYS A 132 -6.04 8.48 20.12
CA CYS A 132 -7.03 7.43 20.36
C CYS A 132 -7.83 7.70 21.65
N GLU A 133 -9.07 7.21 21.67
CA GLU A 133 -9.87 7.21 22.89
C GLU A 133 -9.37 6.09 23.83
N VAL A 134 -9.26 6.39 25.13
CA VAL A 134 -8.88 5.40 26.14
C VAL A 134 -9.80 5.49 27.34
N GLU A 135 -10.35 4.36 27.77
CA GLU A 135 -11.26 4.29 28.91
C GLU A 135 -10.52 4.42 30.24
N GLU A 136 -9.32 3.84 30.34
CA GLU A 136 -8.51 3.78 31.55
C GLU A 136 -7.11 4.39 31.32
N PRO A 137 -6.46 4.96 32.36
CA PRO A 137 -5.11 5.48 32.24
C PRO A 137 -4.12 4.41 31.76
N THR A 138 -3.64 4.55 30.53
CA THR A 138 -2.70 3.64 29.89
C THR A 138 -1.48 4.37 29.32
N GLN A 139 -0.45 3.61 28.95
CA GLN A 139 0.66 4.16 28.19
C GLN A 139 0.23 4.34 26.73
N LEU A 140 0.50 5.54 26.20
CA LEU A 140 0.25 5.88 24.81
C LEU A 140 1.58 5.98 24.05
N ASP A 141 1.54 5.59 22.79
CA ASP A 141 2.67 5.62 21.87
C ASP A 141 2.40 6.66 20.78
N LEU A 142 3.34 7.60 20.61
CA LEU A 142 3.32 8.59 19.55
C LEU A 142 3.98 8.01 18.30
N ILE A 143 3.30 8.17 17.17
CA ILE A 143 3.78 7.86 15.83
C ILE A 143 3.86 9.19 15.06
N GLU A 144 4.99 9.43 14.41
CA GLU A 144 5.19 10.56 13.51
C GLU A 144 5.45 10.00 12.10
N VAL A 145 4.59 10.35 11.14
CA VAL A 145 4.72 9.93 9.74
C VAL A 145 4.74 11.14 8.82
N ASP A 146 5.48 11.02 7.72
CA ASP A 146 5.47 12.00 6.65
C ASP A 146 4.53 11.47 5.54
N ILE A 147 3.33 12.05 5.44
CA ILE A 147 2.30 11.65 4.49
C ILE A 147 2.54 12.38 3.17
N GLU A 148 2.72 11.60 2.12
CA GLU A 148 2.99 12.13 0.80
C GLU A 148 1.76 12.81 0.19
N GLY A 149 1.91 14.05 -0.26
CA GLY A 149 0.80 14.79 -0.85
C GLY A 149 0.40 14.23 -2.22
N GLU A 150 -0.90 14.21 -2.48
CA GLU A 150 -1.48 13.79 -3.76
C GLU A 150 -0.98 14.66 -4.92
N LEU A 151 -0.89 14.06 -6.11
CA LEU A 151 -0.73 14.79 -7.36
C LEU A 151 -2.07 15.42 -7.73
N LEU A 152 -2.12 16.75 -7.83
CA LEU A 152 -3.31 17.44 -8.28
C LEU A 152 -3.62 17.09 -9.74
N THR A 153 -4.57 16.20 -9.95
CA THR A 153 -5.14 15.95 -11.27
C THR A 153 -6.27 16.93 -11.53
N LEU A 154 -6.25 17.60 -12.68
CA LEU A 154 -7.40 18.38 -13.13
C LEU A 154 -8.64 17.45 -13.25
N PRO A 155 -9.86 17.95 -13.07
CA PRO A 155 -11.04 17.17 -13.41
C PRO A 155 -10.99 16.78 -14.89
N TRP A 156 -11.69 15.71 -15.29
CA TRP A 156 -11.78 15.34 -16.70
C TRP A 156 -12.25 16.52 -17.56
N LEU A 157 -11.41 16.95 -18.51
CA LEU A 157 -11.67 18.08 -19.40
C LEU A 157 -12.10 17.65 -20.81
N GLY A 158 -12.07 16.35 -21.09
CA GLY A 158 -12.50 15.79 -22.36
C GLY A 158 -14.02 15.76 -22.49
N ALA A 159 -14.48 15.41 -23.68
CA ALA A 159 -15.88 15.13 -23.92
C ALA A 159 -16.28 13.80 -23.24
N GLY A 160 -17.58 13.66 -22.97
CA GLY A 160 -18.12 12.43 -22.39
C GLY A 160 -17.81 12.25 -20.91
N HIS A 161 -17.76 11.00 -20.49
CA HIS A 161 -17.51 10.59 -19.10
C HIS A 161 -16.43 9.51 -19.06
N VAL A 162 -15.68 9.45 -17.95
CA VAL A 162 -14.60 8.51 -17.73
C VAL A 162 -14.69 7.89 -16.34
N GLU A 163 -14.31 6.61 -16.27
CA GLU A 163 -14.08 5.84 -15.05
C GLU A 163 -12.81 5.00 -15.27
N HIS A 164 -12.20 4.50 -14.21
CA HIS A 164 -11.10 3.53 -14.32
C HIS A 164 -11.48 2.24 -13.62
N ASP A 165 -11.01 1.12 -14.15
CA ASP A 165 -11.25 -0.20 -13.60
C ASP A 165 -9.97 -1.04 -13.67
N HIS A 166 -9.84 -2.00 -12.76
CA HIS A 166 -8.76 -2.98 -12.78
C HIS A 166 -8.92 -3.90 -13.99
N VAL A 167 -7.80 -4.34 -14.58
CA VAL A 167 -7.82 -5.30 -15.69
C VAL A 167 -7.04 -6.56 -15.33
N GLU A 168 -7.66 -7.74 -15.45
CA GLU A 168 -7.05 -9.05 -15.09
C GLU A 168 -5.77 -9.37 -15.89
N GLU A 169 -5.67 -8.88 -17.14
CA GLU A 169 -4.52 -9.09 -18.01
C GLU A 169 -4.29 -7.83 -18.84
N SER A 170 -3.20 -7.10 -18.57
CA SER A 170 -2.75 -6.11 -19.54
C SER A 170 -2.25 -6.86 -20.78
N ALA A 171 -2.52 -6.36 -22.00
CA ALA A 171 -2.09 -7.02 -23.25
C ALA A 171 -0.55 -7.14 -23.43
N HIS A 172 0.22 -6.85 -22.38
CA HIS A 172 1.67 -6.91 -22.29
C HIS A 172 2.20 -7.88 -21.22
N GLY A 173 1.34 -8.70 -20.61
CA GLY A 173 1.78 -9.79 -19.74
C GLY A 173 2.18 -9.37 -18.32
N ALA A 174 1.59 -8.29 -17.80
CA ALA A 174 1.42 -8.16 -16.36
C ALA A 174 0.38 -9.22 -15.98
N LEU A 175 0.87 -10.38 -15.53
CA LEU A 175 0.03 -11.49 -15.14
C LEU A 175 -0.30 -11.28 -13.66
N ASP A 176 -1.55 -10.93 -13.37
CA ASP A 176 -2.13 -11.17 -12.06
C ASP A 176 -2.38 -12.67 -11.91
N HIS A 177 -1.29 -13.43 -11.80
CA HIS A 177 -1.32 -14.88 -11.58
C HIS A 177 -0.73 -15.29 -10.23
N GLY A 178 -0.25 -14.32 -9.46
CA GLY A 178 0.04 -14.48 -8.05
C GLY A 178 -0.93 -13.62 -7.28
N VAL A 179 -1.72 -14.25 -6.42
CA VAL A 179 -2.63 -13.59 -5.46
C VAL A 179 -1.84 -12.77 -4.40
N ASP A 180 -0.54 -12.49 -4.65
CA ASP A 180 0.43 -12.02 -3.66
C ASP A 180 1.45 -10.99 -4.22
N ASP A 181 1.30 -10.47 -5.46
CA ASP A 181 2.12 -9.34 -5.94
C ASP A 181 1.25 -8.16 -6.40
N ASP A 182 0.68 -7.48 -5.39
CA ASP A 182 -0.12 -6.24 -5.45
C ASP A 182 0.61 -5.02 -6.05
N ARG A 183 1.73 -5.21 -6.75
CA ARG A 183 2.52 -4.09 -7.28
C ARG A 183 2.24 -3.79 -8.74
N GLU A 184 1.69 -4.73 -9.52
CA GLU A 184 1.45 -4.46 -10.95
C GLU A 184 0.06 -3.85 -11.24
N HIS A 185 -0.94 -4.05 -10.35
CA HIS A 185 -2.37 -3.68 -10.47
C HIS A 185 -2.71 -2.82 -11.69
N PRO A 186 -2.80 -3.40 -12.89
CA PRO A 186 -3.01 -2.60 -14.08
C PRO A 186 -4.45 -2.08 -14.10
N ILE A 187 -4.61 -0.82 -14.52
CA ILE A 187 -5.92 -0.21 -14.71
C ILE A 187 -6.13 0.22 -16.16
N ALA A 188 -7.39 0.21 -16.59
CA ALA A 188 -7.82 0.80 -17.84
C ALA A 188 -8.67 2.05 -17.56
N LEU A 189 -8.42 3.12 -18.30
CA LEU A 189 -9.31 4.27 -18.38
C LEU A 189 -10.42 3.95 -19.39
N LEU A 190 -11.64 3.81 -18.89
CA LEU A 190 -12.85 3.60 -19.66
C LEU A 190 -13.49 4.94 -20.00
N TRP A 191 -14.06 5.03 -21.19
CA TRP A 191 -14.70 6.25 -21.69
C TRP A 191 -16.03 5.96 -22.37
N THR A 192 -16.93 6.92 -22.32
CA THR A 192 -18.13 6.96 -23.16
C THR A 192 -18.41 8.39 -23.61
N ALA A 193 -18.91 8.54 -24.83
CA ALA A 193 -19.30 9.85 -25.37
C ALA A 193 -20.56 10.42 -24.69
N ALA A 194 -21.39 9.58 -24.07
CA ALA A 194 -22.60 10.00 -23.37
C ALA A 194 -22.24 10.53 -21.98
N ALA A 195 -22.64 11.77 -21.67
CA ALA A 195 -22.30 12.42 -20.40
C ALA A 195 -22.90 11.73 -19.16
N ASP A 196 -23.97 10.94 -19.34
CA ASP A 196 -24.68 10.16 -18.33
C ASP A 196 -24.61 8.64 -18.59
N GLY A 197 -23.75 8.21 -19.52
CA GLY A 197 -23.53 6.80 -19.81
C GLY A 197 -22.50 6.18 -18.88
N THR A 198 -22.60 4.87 -18.67
CA THR A 198 -21.53 4.09 -18.05
C THR A 198 -20.34 3.99 -19.02
N PRO A 199 -19.13 4.40 -18.62
CA PRO A 199 -17.94 4.23 -19.44
C PRO A 199 -17.61 2.73 -19.60
N ASP A 200 -17.52 2.26 -20.84
CA ASP A 200 -17.30 0.84 -21.16
C ASP A 200 -16.20 0.63 -22.22
N SER A 201 -15.73 1.71 -22.84
CA SER A 201 -14.78 1.65 -23.95
C SER A 201 -13.38 2.04 -23.45
N PRO A 202 -12.42 1.11 -23.37
CA PRO A 202 -11.08 1.43 -22.89
C PRO A 202 -10.33 2.33 -23.88
N ILE A 203 -9.74 3.42 -23.37
CA ILE A 203 -9.00 4.40 -24.18
C ILE A 203 -7.52 4.50 -23.81
N ALA A 204 -7.16 4.16 -22.58
CA ALA A 204 -5.78 4.14 -22.11
C ALA A 204 -5.62 3.13 -20.96
N GLU A 205 -4.39 2.74 -20.66
CA GLU A 205 -4.02 1.82 -19.60
C GLU A 205 -2.83 2.36 -18.81
N ALA A 206 -2.73 1.99 -17.53
CA ALA A 206 -1.61 2.31 -16.64
C ALA A 206 -1.19 1.10 -15.78
N TRP A 207 0.11 0.95 -15.54
CA TRP A 207 0.69 -0.13 -14.72
C TRP A 207 2.12 0.23 -14.27
N LEU A 208 2.65 -0.45 -13.25
CA LEU A 208 4.08 -0.41 -12.94
C LEU A 208 4.85 -1.32 -13.90
N ARG A 209 5.95 -0.83 -14.47
CA ARG A 209 6.81 -1.69 -15.29
C ARG A 209 7.35 -2.83 -14.41
N PRO A 210 7.24 -4.10 -14.86
CA PRO A 210 7.68 -5.26 -14.09
C PRO A 210 9.11 -5.13 -13.55
N GLY A 211 9.28 -5.46 -12.28
CA GLY A 211 10.56 -5.36 -11.57
C GLY A 211 11.07 -3.94 -11.33
N THR A 212 10.21 -2.92 -11.48
CA THR A 212 10.53 -1.52 -11.20
C THR A 212 9.35 -0.78 -10.58
N GLU A 213 9.62 0.32 -9.87
CA GLU A 213 8.59 1.24 -9.36
C GLU A 213 8.23 2.34 -10.38
N GLN A 214 8.44 2.11 -11.68
CA GLN A 214 8.19 3.12 -12.71
C GLN A 214 6.80 2.96 -13.30
N PRO A 215 5.90 3.96 -13.17
CA PRO A 215 4.61 3.94 -13.83
C PRO A 215 4.79 4.05 -15.35
N VAL A 216 3.95 3.33 -16.07
CA VAL A 216 3.85 3.35 -17.53
C VAL A 216 2.39 3.57 -17.89
N THR A 217 2.16 4.47 -18.85
CA THR A 217 0.84 4.66 -19.44
C THR A 217 0.87 4.41 -20.95
N ARG A 218 -0.24 3.91 -21.48
CA ARG A 218 -0.37 3.58 -22.91
C ARG A 218 -1.76 3.89 -23.44
N ALA A 219 -1.80 4.46 -24.64
CA ALA A 219 -3.04 4.65 -25.40
C ALA A 219 -3.50 3.32 -26.05
N VAL A 220 -4.79 3.02 -25.94
CA VAL A 220 -5.39 1.88 -26.65
C VAL A 220 -5.38 2.16 -28.16
N PRO A 221 -5.00 1.19 -29.01
CA PRO A 221 -5.01 1.38 -30.46
C PRO A 221 -6.42 1.66 -31.01
N GLY A 222 -6.53 2.64 -31.91
CA GLY A 222 -7.78 2.91 -32.64
C GLY A 222 -8.75 3.88 -31.95
N VAL A 223 -8.38 4.45 -30.81
CA VAL A 223 -9.17 5.48 -30.11
C VAL A 223 -9.30 6.74 -30.98
N ASP A 224 -10.52 7.26 -31.09
CA ASP A 224 -10.79 8.55 -31.71
C ASP A 224 -10.58 9.69 -30.71
N TRP A 225 -9.34 10.16 -30.60
CA TRP A 225 -8.97 11.27 -29.70
C TRP A 225 -9.68 12.58 -30.04
N ALA A 226 -10.15 12.77 -31.27
CA ALA A 226 -10.95 13.94 -31.62
C ALA A 226 -12.34 13.87 -30.99
N ALA A 227 -12.94 12.68 -30.90
CA ALA A 227 -14.20 12.45 -30.21
C ALA A 227 -14.05 12.52 -28.68
N VAL A 228 -12.93 12.03 -28.13
CA VAL A 228 -12.57 12.19 -26.70
C VAL A 228 -12.39 13.67 -26.35
N GLY A 229 -12.01 14.52 -27.31
CA GLY A 229 -11.86 15.96 -27.10
C GLY A 229 -10.60 16.35 -26.34
N MET A 230 -9.68 15.41 -26.11
CA MET A 230 -8.36 15.62 -25.52
C MET A 230 -7.28 14.88 -26.32
N PRO A 231 -6.08 15.47 -26.47
CA PRO A 231 -4.93 14.77 -27.02
C PRO A 231 -4.55 13.54 -26.18
N ALA A 232 -4.04 12.49 -26.85
CA ALA A 232 -3.65 11.26 -26.19
C ALA A 232 -2.60 11.48 -25.09
N ASP A 233 -1.59 12.31 -25.35
CA ASP A 233 -0.52 12.61 -24.39
C ASP A 233 -1.02 13.32 -23.13
N GLU A 234 -2.02 14.19 -23.24
CA GLU A 234 -2.67 14.80 -22.08
C GLU A 234 -3.45 13.78 -21.27
N VAL A 235 -4.21 12.89 -21.92
CA VAL A 235 -4.95 11.80 -21.24
C VAL A 235 -3.99 10.83 -20.55
N LEU A 236 -2.87 10.48 -21.19
CA LEU A 236 -1.88 9.58 -20.62
C LEU A 236 -1.15 10.19 -19.42
N SER A 237 -0.83 11.48 -19.45
CA SER A 237 -0.24 12.16 -18.29
C SER A 237 -1.25 12.32 -17.15
N TRP A 238 -2.53 12.51 -17.47
CA TRP A 238 -3.60 12.57 -16.48
C TRP A 238 -3.80 11.20 -15.80
N LEU A 239 -3.87 10.12 -16.60
CA LEU A 239 -3.99 8.75 -16.09
C LEU A 239 -2.77 8.33 -15.27
N GLU A 240 -1.56 8.76 -15.66
CA GLU A 240 -0.33 8.52 -14.89
C GLU A 240 -0.44 9.12 -13.47
N GLY A 241 -1.04 10.31 -13.33
CA GLY A 241 -1.31 10.92 -12.03
C GLY A 241 -2.36 10.19 -11.21
N ILE A 242 -3.47 9.76 -11.83
CA ILE A 242 -4.50 8.94 -11.17
C ILE A 242 -3.89 7.62 -10.67
N TYR A 243 -3.11 6.96 -11.53
CA TYR A 243 -2.47 5.70 -11.18
C TYR A 243 -1.51 5.86 -10.00
N LEU A 244 -0.69 6.90 -10.02
CA LEU A 244 0.22 7.19 -8.92
C LEU A 244 -0.52 7.43 -7.61
N ASN A 245 -1.58 8.25 -7.62
CA ASN A 245 -2.32 8.55 -6.39
C ASN A 245 -3.07 7.34 -5.82
N HIS A 246 -3.57 6.43 -6.65
CA HIS A 246 -4.48 5.37 -6.20
C HIS A 246 -3.80 4.00 -6.04
N HIS A 247 -2.68 3.76 -6.72
CA HIS A 247 -2.05 2.43 -6.78
C HIS A 247 -0.57 2.40 -6.41
N VAL A 248 0.07 3.55 -6.26
CA VAL A 248 1.53 3.62 -6.00
C VAL A 248 1.83 4.36 -4.72
N LEU A 249 1.19 5.50 -4.49
CA LEU A 249 1.34 6.25 -3.26
C LEU A 249 0.50 5.59 -2.17
N PRO A 250 1.10 5.25 -1.01
CA PRO A 250 0.32 4.79 0.12
C PRO A 250 -0.63 5.91 0.53
N ASP A 251 -1.88 5.57 0.77
CA ASP A 251 -2.84 6.50 1.32
C ASP A 251 -2.46 6.87 2.79
N PRO A 252 -3.10 7.89 3.38
CA PRO A 252 -2.82 8.27 4.76
C PRO A 252 -2.98 7.11 5.75
N ALA A 253 -3.99 6.26 5.58
CA ALA A 253 -4.27 5.14 6.47
C ALA A 253 -3.14 4.09 6.43
N GLY A 254 -2.73 3.65 5.23
CA GLY A 254 -1.63 2.73 5.02
C GLY A 254 -0.29 3.29 5.51
N THR A 255 -0.05 4.59 5.33
CA THR A 255 1.15 5.26 5.86
C THR A 255 1.16 5.25 7.40
N ILE A 256 0.01 5.55 8.03
CA ILE A 256 -0.14 5.53 9.50
C ILE A 256 0.00 4.11 10.03
N LEU A 257 -0.65 3.11 9.41
CA LEU A 257 -0.57 1.71 9.78
C LEU A 257 0.87 1.18 9.68
N THR A 258 1.60 1.54 8.62
CA THR A 258 3.04 1.22 8.51
C THR A 258 3.81 1.77 9.70
N GLY A 259 3.58 3.04 10.08
CA GLY A 259 4.18 3.63 11.28
C GLY A 259 3.78 2.91 12.58
N VAL A 260 2.55 2.38 12.67
CA VAL A 260 2.11 1.54 13.79
C VAL A 260 2.91 0.24 13.83
N LEU A 261 3.04 -0.46 12.70
CA LEU A 261 3.80 -1.70 12.60
C LEU A 261 5.27 -1.50 12.96
N GLU A 262 5.89 -0.40 12.49
CA GLU A 262 7.26 -0.03 12.86
C GLU A 262 7.39 0.21 14.36
N ARG A 263 6.43 0.92 14.95
CA ARG A 263 6.40 1.19 16.40
C ARG A 263 6.20 -0.08 17.22
N LEU A 264 5.31 -0.99 16.80
CA LEU A 264 5.11 -2.31 17.41
C LEU A 264 6.38 -3.16 17.30
N GLY A 265 7.02 -3.12 16.14
CA GLY A 265 8.26 -3.81 15.79
C GLY A 265 9.50 -3.25 16.49
N GLY A 266 9.44 -2.03 17.01
CA GLY A 266 10.57 -1.35 17.66
C GLY A 266 11.63 -0.87 16.68
N ILE A 267 11.24 -0.56 15.44
CA ILE A 267 12.12 -0.05 14.38
C ILE A 267 11.84 1.41 14.03
N ASP A 268 10.85 2.03 14.67
CA ASP A 268 10.52 3.43 14.50
C ASP A 268 11.72 4.33 14.87
N GLY A 269 12.18 5.15 13.92
CA GLY A 269 13.31 6.06 14.10
C GLY A 269 14.70 5.45 13.87
N THR A 270 14.79 4.31 13.18
CA THR A 270 16.06 3.75 12.67
C THR A 270 16.33 4.16 11.22
N ASP A 271 16.71 5.43 11.02
CA ASP A 271 17.30 5.92 9.75
C ASP A 271 18.78 5.53 9.60
#